data_AF-A0A7S2URT7-F1
#
_entry.id   AF-A0A7S2URT7-F1
#
_cell.length_a   1.000
_cell.length_b   1.000
_cell.length_c   1.000
_cell.angle_alpha   90.00
_cell.angle_beta   90.00
_cell.angle_gamma   90.00
#
_symmetry.space_group_name_H-M   'P 1'
#
loop_
_entity.id
_entity.type
_entity.pdbx_description
1 polymer ?
#
loop_
_entity_poly.entity_id
_entity_poly.type
_entity_poly.pdbx_seq_one_letter_code
_entity_poly.pdbx_strand_id
1 'polypeptide(L)'
;MSECVICQEFLSAEPIGVTNPCGHPFHRECYSQWAAVCARKTSYEGFVSCPTCNASCEDFIHTFVDFHSQPPRTDTQDYGDDDSSLGSIESADLIEKDLSEIN
;
A
#
# COMPACT_ATOMS: atom_id res chain seq x y z
N MET A 1 -9.07 14.28 12.07
CA MET A 1 -8.46 13.42 11.03
C MET A 1 -7.08 13.98 10.77
N SER A 2 -6.04 13.15 10.72
CA SER A 2 -4.65 13.61 10.56
C SER A 2 -4.30 13.80 9.08
N GLU A 3 -3.53 14.85 8.76
CA GLU A 3 -3.09 15.19 7.39
C GLU A 3 -1.59 14.93 7.23
N CYS A 4 -1.15 14.50 6.04
CA CYS A 4 0.26 14.35 5.74
C CYS A 4 0.88 15.71 5.40
N VAL A 5 1.83 16.20 6.20
CA VAL A 5 2.45 17.52 5.97
C VAL A 5 3.32 17.60 4.71
N ILE A 6 3.64 16.45 4.09
CA ILE A 6 4.48 16.37 2.88
C ILE A 6 3.63 16.67 1.63
N CYS A 7 2.47 16.03 1.48
CA CYS A 7 1.57 16.21 0.33
C CYS A 7 0.32 17.05 0.62
N GLN A 8 0.05 17.35 1.89
CA GLN A 8 -1.12 18.10 2.37
C GLN A 8 -2.47 17.38 2.12
N GLU A 9 -2.45 16.07 1.92
CA GLU A 9 -3.65 15.25 1.80
C GLU A 9 -3.96 14.47 3.09
N PHE A 10 -5.23 14.06 3.24
CA PHE A 10 -5.66 13.26 4.38
C PHE A 10 -4.98 11.89 4.41
N LEU A 11 -4.63 11.43 5.61
CA LEU A 11 -4.09 10.09 5.88
C LEU A 11 -5.19 9.00 5.85
N SER A 12 -6.13 9.11 4.90
CA SER A 12 -7.20 8.16 4.66
C SER A 12 -6.88 7.16 3.55
N ALA A 13 -5.89 7.46 2.71
CA ALA A 13 -5.38 6.54 1.70
C ALA A 13 -4.24 5.70 2.31
N GLU A 14 -4.45 4.40 2.45
CA GLU A 14 -3.40 3.43 2.80
C GLU A 14 -2.33 3.38 1.69
N PRO A 15 -1.06 3.04 1.98
CA PRO A 15 -0.48 2.72 3.29
C PRO A 15 0.12 3.94 4.03
N ILE A 16 -0.13 4.02 5.34
CA ILE A 16 0.43 5.03 6.24
C ILE A 16 1.46 4.42 7.19
N GLY A 17 2.33 5.24 7.75
CA GLY A 17 3.25 4.85 8.80
C GLY A 17 3.62 6.02 9.71
N VAL A 18 4.36 5.73 10.77
CA VAL A 18 4.80 6.71 11.76
C VAL A 18 6.32 6.68 11.93
N THR A 19 6.91 7.85 12.11
CA THR A 19 8.34 7.97 12.40
C THR A 19 8.67 7.52 13.82
N ASN A 20 9.77 6.78 14.02
CA ASN A 20 10.32 6.45 15.34
C ASN A 20 11.49 7.40 15.66
N PRO A 21 11.55 8.05 16.84
CA PRO A 21 10.65 7.91 18.00
C PRO A 21 9.51 8.92 18.11
N CYS A 22 9.42 9.93 17.23
CA CYS A 22 8.49 11.05 17.44
C CYS A 22 7.02 10.76 17.10
N GLY A 23 6.70 9.63 16.48
CA GLY A 23 5.34 9.15 16.26
C GLY A 23 4.50 9.92 15.23
N HIS A 24 5.10 10.85 14.48
CA HIS A 24 4.35 11.63 13.48
C HIS A 24 3.96 10.77 12.26
N PRO A 25 2.70 10.85 11.81
CA PRO A 25 2.20 10.01 10.73
C PRO A 25 2.39 10.63 9.33
N PHE A 26 2.68 9.80 8.35
CA PHE A 26 2.85 10.19 6.94
C PHE A 26 2.39 9.06 6.01
N HIS A 27 2.05 9.38 4.76
CA HIS A 27 1.96 8.35 3.72
C HIS A 27 3.34 7.73 3.53
N ARG A 28 3.38 6.40 3.37
CA ARG A 28 4.62 5.65 3.21
C ARG A 28 5.46 6.16 2.04
N GLU A 29 4.82 6.42 0.91
CA GLU A 29 5.50 6.94 -0.29
C GLU A 29 6.06 8.34 -0.08
N CYS A 30 5.30 9.21 0.60
CA CYS A 30 5.73 10.57 0.90
C CYS A 30 6.98 10.56 1.80
N TYR A 31 6.96 9.77 2.87
CA TYR A 31 8.11 9.67 3.76
C TYR A 31 9.32 9.02 3.09
N SER A 32 9.12 7.99 2.27
CA SER A 32 10.21 7.35 1.52
C SER A 32 10.92 8.31 0.56
N GLN A 33 10.16 9.16 -0.14
CA GLN A 33 10.73 10.17 -1.03
C GLN A 33 11.50 11.24 -0.24
N TRP A 34 10.94 11.69 0.88
CA TRP A 34 11.62 12.60 1.80
C TRP A 34 12.95 12.05 2.28
N ALA A 35 12.96 10.80 2.77
CA ALA A 35 14.16 10.10 3.22
C ALA A 35 15.22 10.02 2.11
N ALA A 36 14.84 9.69 0.87
CA ALA A 36 15.75 9.63 -0.27
C ALA A 36 16.36 11.00 -0.67
N VAL A 37 15.64 12.10 -0.43
CA VAL A 37 16.17 13.46 -0.63
C VAL A 37 17.11 13.86 0.51
N CYS A 38 16.75 13.54 1.75
CA CYS A 38 17.56 13.82 2.93
C CYS A 38 18.87 13.03 2.94
N ALA A 39 18.84 11.73 2.63
CA ALA A 39 20.03 10.87 2.56
C ALA A 39 21.08 11.39 1.56
N ARG A 40 20.67 12.10 0.50
CA ARG A 40 21.60 12.75 -0.45
C ARG A 40 22.27 14.01 0.11
N LYS A 41 21.70 14.62 1.16
CA LYS A 41 22.20 15.86 1.77
C LYS A 41 23.08 15.62 3.00
N THR A 42 22.88 14.50 3.70
CA THR A 42 23.62 14.16 4.91
C THR A 42 24.55 12.98 4.66
N SER A 43 25.85 13.19 4.84
CA SER A 43 26.86 12.12 4.81
C SER A 43 26.80 11.18 6.02
N TYR A 44 25.86 11.40 6.95
CA TYR A 44 25.63 10.54 8.11
C TYR A 44 24.64 9.44 7.73
N GLU A 45 25.15 8.21 7.72
CA GLU A 45 24.37 7.00 7.45
C GLU A 45 23.34 6.79 8.58
N GLY A 46 22.06 6.74 8.22
CA GLY A 46 21.03 6.12 9.07
C GLY A 46 20.02 7.04 9.76
N PHE A 47 20.11 8.37 9.64
CA PHE A 47 19.13 9.27 10.29
C PHE A 47 18.46 10.22 9.30
N VAL A 48 17.12 10.30 9.38
CA VAL A 48 16.30 11.22 8.58
C VAL A 48 15.52 12.15 9.50
N SER A 49 15.55 13.46 9.24
CA SER A 49 14.80 14.43 10.04
C SER A 49 13.29 14.31 9.78
N CYS A 50 12.50 14.28 10.85
CA CYS A 50 11.04 14.31 10.80
C CYS A 50 10.55 15.60 10.13
N PRO A 51 9.70 15.55 9.10
CA PRO A 51 9.14 16.75 8.46
C PRO A 51 8.30 17.62 9.41
N THR A 52 7.72 17.03 10.46
CA THR A 52 6.82 17.73 11.39
C THR A 52 7.55 18.42 12.53
N CYS A 53 8.50 17.74 13.16
CA CYS A 53 9.18 18.24 14.36
C CYS A 53 10.70 18.38 14.23
N ASN A 54 11.26 18.05 13.07
CA ASN A 54 12.69 18.06 12.77
C ASN A 54 13.56 17.15 13.65
N ALA A 55 12.96 16.30 14.49
CA ALA A 55 13.69 15.30 15.27
C ALA A 55 14.32 14.24 14.36
N SER A 56 15.50 13.75 14.74
CA SER A 56 16.15 12.62 14.08
C SER A 56 15.29 11.37 14.21
N CYS A 57 14.92 10.78 13.08
CA CYS A 57 14.19 9.53 13.02
C CYS A 57 15.16 8.41 12.62
N GLU A 58 15.09 7.33 13.37
CA GLU A 58 15.89 6.11 13.16
C GLU A 58 15.17 5.15 12.22
N ASP A 59 13.83 5.15 12.27
CA ASP A 59 13.02 4.18 11.57
C ASP A 59 11.63 4.75 11.21
N PHE A 60 10.93 4.02 10.34
CA PHE A 60 9.57 4.34 9.91
C PHE A 60 8.69 3.09 9.99
N ILE A 61 7.82 3.08 11.00
CA ILE A 61 6.98 1.94 11.34
C ILE A 61 5.72 1.99 10.49
N HIS A 62 5.50 0.97 9.66
CA HIS A 62 4.30 0.84 8.86
C HIS A 62 3.10 0.48 9.73
N THR A 63 2.00 1.23 9.60
CA THR A 63 0.76 0.95 10.30
C THR A 63 -0.23 0.35 9.33
N PHE A 64 -0.65 -0.90 9.58
CA PHE A 64 -1.74 -1.53 8.85
C PHE A 64 -3.03 -1.17 9.56
N VAL A 65 -3.80 -0.24 8.98
CA VAL A 65 -5.12 0.11 9.52
C VAL A 65 -6.13 -0.55 8.59
N ASP A 66 -6.56 -1.77 8.94
CA ASP A 66 -7.56 -2.49 8.14
C ASP A 66 -8.92 -1.78 8.25
N PHE A 67 -9.27 -0.99 7.23
CA PHE A 67 -10.59 -0.37 7.10
C PHE A 67 -11.62 -1.32 6.47
N HIS A 68 -11.22 -2.57 6.16
CA HIS A 68 -12.05 -3.60 5.54
C HIS A 68 -12.58 -4.63 6.55
N SER A 69 -12.72 -4.25 7.81
CA SER A 69 -13.60 -4.93 8.76
C SER A 69 -15.05 -4.78 8.28
N GLN A 70 -15.43 -5.57 7.27
CA GLN A 70 -16.81 -5.75 6.89
C GLN A 70 -17.58 -6.11 8.16
N PRO A 71 -18.76 -5.51 8.41
CA PRO A 71 -19.61 -5.97 9.49
C PRO A 71 -19.81 -7.49 9.34
N PRO A 72 -19.91 -8.25 10.44
CA PRO A 72 -20.14 -9.69 10.36
C PRO A 72 -21.35 -9.91 9.47
N ARG A 73 -21.11 -10.56 8.32
CA ARG A 73 -22.14 -10.94 7.37
C ARG A 73 -23.06 -11.90 8.14
N THR A 74 -24.20 -11.44 8.62
CA THR A 74 -25.27 -12.33 9.07
C THR A 74 -25.87 -12.97 7.82
N ASP A 75 -25.16 -13.96 7.30
CA ASP A 75 -25.63 -14.81 6.24
C ASP A 75 -26.66 -15.78 6.86
N THR A 76 -27.90 -15.30 6.95
CA THR A 76 -29.05 -16.19 7.00
C THR A 76 -29.51 -16.36 5.55
N GLN A 77 -28.84 -17.21 4.79
CA GLN A 77 -29.40 -17.81 3.58
C GLN A 77 -29.53 -19.32 3.78
N ASP A 78 -30.60 -19.67 4.49
CA ASP A 78 -31.34 -20.90 4.30
C ASP A 78 -31.92 -20.89 2.88
N TYR A 79 -31.27 -21.56 1.92
CA TYR A 79 -31.93 -22.08 0.72
C TYR A 79 -31.14 -23.25 0.13
N GLY A 80 -31.70 -24.45 0.32
CA GLY A 80 -31.89 -25.41 -0.76
C GLY A 80 -30.67 -26.16 -1.26
N ASP A 81 -30.51 -27.39 -0.76
CA ASP A 81 -29.94 -28.52 -1.49
C ASP A 81 -30.64 -28.66 -2.86
N ASP A 82 -29.90 -28.48 -3.97
CA ASP A 82 -30.21 -29.14 -5.25
C ASP A 82 -28.96 -29.23 -6.15
N ASP A 83 -28.47 -30.45 -6.24
CA ASP A 83 -27.98 -31.17 -7.42
C ASP A 83 -27.05 -30.49 -8.47
N SER A 84 -25.80 -30.96 -8.43
CA SER A 84 -24.93 -31.37 -9.55
C SER A 84 -25.23 -30.90 -10.99
N SER A 85 -24.22 -30.33 -11.64
CA SER A 85 -23.74 -30.83 -12.95
C SER A 85 -22.36 -30.29 -13.31
N LEU A 86 -21.37 -31.18 -13.33
CA LEU A 86 -20.07 -30.98 -13.93
C LEU A 86 -20.21 -31.07 -15.45
N GLY A 87 -19.92 -29.98 -16.17
CA GLY A 87 -19.98 -29.90 -17.62
C GLY A 87 -18.67 -29.38 -18.22
N SER A 88 -17.81 -30.33 -18.60
CA SER A 88 -16.82 -30.36 -19.68
C SER A 88 -15.84 -29.19 -19.88
N ILE A 89 -14.57 -29.54 -19.66
CA ILE A 89 -13.37 -28.94 -20.24
C ILE A 89 -13.40 -29.01 -21.78
N GLU A 90 -13.06 -27.90 -22.43
CA GLU A 90 -12.69 -27.86 -23.84
C GLU A 90 -11.29 -27.24 -23.96
N SER A 91 -10.46 -27.86 -24.78
CA SER A 91 -9.02 -27.67 -24.85
C SER A 91 -8.59 -26.70 -25.96
N ALA A 92 -7.42 -26.09 -25.72
CA ALA A 92 -6.35 -25.77 -26.67
C ALA A 92 -6.41 -24.51 -27.56
N ASP A 93 -5.23 -23.83 -27.56
CA ASP A 93 -4.52 -23.20 -28.68
C ASP A 93 -5.16 -21.97 -29.39
N LEU A 94 -4.48 -20.84 -29.64
CA LEU A 94 -3.14 -20.65 -30.23
C LEU A 94 -2.53 -19.29 -29.81
N ILE A 95 -1.24 -19.30 -29.44
CA ILE A 95 -0.36 -18.13 -29.37
C ILE A 95 0.37 -18.07 -30.70
N GLU A 96 0.06 -17.13 -31.61
CA GLU A 96 1.02 -16.67 -32.63
C GLU A 96 0.60 -15.30 -33.19
N LYS A 97 1.41 -14.26 -32.97
CA LYS A 97 1.89 -13.46 -34.10
C LYS A 97 3.19 -12.72 -33.78
N ASP A 98 4.19 -13.22 -34.47
CA ASP A 98 5.59 -12.84 -34.58
C ASP A 98 5.81 -11.40 -35.08
N LEU A 99 6.98 -10.86 -34.71
CA LEU A 99 7.54 -9.61 -35.18
C LEU A 99 7.96 -9.71 -36.65
N SER A 100 7.46 -8.82 -37.49
CA SER A 100 8.15 -8.17 -38.63
C SER A 100 7.05 -7.35 -39.34
N GLU A 101 7.21 -6.06 -39.61
CA GLU A 101 8.06 -5.58 -40.70
C GLU A 101 8.62 -4.19 -40.39
N ILE A 102 9.92 -4.13 -40.65
CA ILE A 102 10.77 -2.95 -40.68
C ILE A 102 10.55 -2.36 -42.06
N ASN A 103 10.08 -1.11 -42.15
CA ASN A 103 10.31 -0.28 -43.32
C ASN A 103 10.52 1.18 -42.91
#